data_AF-A0A7K3GW06-F1
#
_entry.id   AF-A0A7K3GW06-F1
#
_cell.length_a   1.000
_cell.length_b   1.000
_cell.length_c   1.000
_cell.angle_alpha   90.00
_cell.angle_beta   90.00
_cell.angle_gamma   90.00
#
_symmetry.space_group_name_H-M   'P 1'
#
loop_
_entity.id
_entity.type
_entity.pdbx_description
1 polymer ?
#
loop_
_entity_poly.entity_id
_entity_poly.type
_entity_poly.pdbx_seq_one_letter_code
_entity_poly.pdbx_strand_id
1 'polypeptide(L)'
;MSIPFELPTEDRVSSPYTGWTRAHWEAVADGLLWAAWRWSTPGCALLDLPGRPSRSGVRSDGLEGFARTFLAAAFRVAGADGADPHDWLGRYARGLASGTLTPGRD
;
A
#
# COMPACT_ATOMS: atom_id res chain seq x y z
N MET A 1 17.24 3.40 -12.65
CA MET A 1 15.89 3.02 -12.22
C MET A 1 15.27 4.25 -11.57
N SER A 2 14.19 4.81 -12.14
CA SER A 2 13.57 6.02 -11.60
C SER A 2 12.50 5.62 -10.58
N ILE A 3 12.48 6.28 -9.44
CA ILE A 3 11.41 6.12 -8.43
C ILE A 3 10.18 6.85 -8.98
N PRO A 4 8.99 6.23 -9.03
CA PRO A 4 7.81 6.81 -9.70
C PRO A 4 7.06 7.84 -8.83
N PHE A 5 7.69 8.35 -7.78
CA PHE A 5 7.15 9.35 -6.86
C PHE A 5 8.28 10.24 -6.34
N GLU A 6 7.92 11.44 -5.90
CA GLU A 6 8.87 12.43 -5.41
C GLU A 6 9.35 12.06 -3.99
N LEU A 7 10.66 12.20 -3.76
CA LEU A 7 11.26 12.09 -2.44
C LEU A 7 11.60 13.48 -1.91
N PRO A 8 11.50 13.72 -0.59
CA PRO A 8 12.01 14.93 0.02
C PRO A 8 13.51 15.13 -0.26
N THR A 9 14.01 16.34 -0.04
CA THR A 9 15.46 16.58 -0.04
C THR A 9 16.12 15.84 1.13
N GLU A 10 17.29 15.26 0.87
CA GLU A 10 18.09 14.58 1.89
C GLU A 10 18.47 15.53 3.05
N ASP A 11 18.35 15.04 4.28
CA ASP A 11 18.84 15.70 5.48
C ASP A 11 20.02 14.91 6.07
N ARG A 12 21.23 15.37 5.72
CA ARG A 12 22.48 14.79 6.19
C ARG A 12 22.85 15.23 7.61
N VAL A 13 22.11 16.15 8.23
CA VAL A 13 22.31 16.56 9.62
C VAL A 13 21.65 15.54 10.55
N SER A 14 20.37 15.22 10.34
CA SER A 14 19.66 14.22 11.16
C SER A 14 19.89 12.77 10.72
N SER A 15 20.28 12.53 9.47
CA SER A 15 20.62 11.20 8.94
C SER A 15 21.92 11.24 8.12
N PRO A 16 23.09 11.17 8.77
CA PRO A 16 24.39 11.43 8.11
C PRO A 16 24.71 10.48 6.94
N TYR A 17 24.36 9.20 7.08
CA TYR A 17 24.77 8.18 6.12
C TYR A 17 23.85 8.05 4.91
N THR A 18 22.54 8.27 5.08
CA THR A 18 21.56 8.08 3.99
C THR A 18 20.90 9.39 3.56
N GLY A 19 20.85 10.40 4.43
CA GLY A 19 20.01 11.58 4.24
C GLY A 19 18.52 11.33 4.43
N TRP A 20 18.12 10.08 4.67
CA TRP A 20 16.71 9.71 4.77
C TRP A 20 16.20 9.93 6.16
N THR A 21 15.13 10.70 6.23
CA THR A 21 14.35 10.96 7.43
C THR A 21 13.05 10.17 7.39
N ARG A 22 12.23 10.31 8.43
CA ARG A 22 10.86 9.80 8.46
C ARG A 22 10.05 10.18 7.21
N ALA A 23 10.18 11.42 6.73
CA ALA A 23 9.45 11.91 5.57
C ALA A 23 9.78 11.12 4.29
N HIS A 24 11.00 10.61 4.16
CA HIS A 24 11.38 9.76 3.02
C HIS A 24 10.66 8.41 3.09
N TRP A 25 10.59 7.80 4.27
CA TRP A 25 9.90 6.53 4.47
C TRP A 25 8.38 6.67 4.31
N GLU A 26 7.81 7.80 4.72
CA GLU A 26 6.39 8.12 4.47
C GLU A 26 6.12 8.26 2.97
N ALA A 27 6.97 9.00 2.23
CA ALA A 27 6.85 9.12 0.77
C ALA A 27 6.99 7.76 0.06
N VAL A 28 7.90 6.90 0.52
CA VAL A 28 8.04 5.53 0.00
C VAL A 28 6.78 4.70 0.28
N ALA A 29 6.22 4.77 1.49
CA ALA A 29 5.00 4.05 1.83
C ALA A 29 3.83 4.52 0.95
N ASP A 30 3.63 5.83 0.82
CA ASP A 30 2.58 6.42 0.00
C ASP A 30 2.76 6.03 -1.48
N GLY A 31 3.99 6.09 -1.99
CA GLY A 31 4.32 5.69 -3.36
C GLY A 31 4.10 4.21 -3.65
N LEU A 32 4.47 3.32 -2.73
CA LEU A 32 4.23 1.88 -2.85
C LEU A 32 2.73 1.54 -2.76
N LEU A 33 1.98 2.19 -1.87
CA LEU A 33 0.53 2.05 -1.77
C LEU A 33 -0.13 2.48 -3.07
N TRP A 34 0.20 3.67 -3.59
CA TRP A 34 -0.29 4.13 -4.89
C TRP A 34 0.03 3.16 -6.01
N ALA A 35 1.26 2.63 -6.05
CA ALA A 35 1.68 1.71 -7.08
C ALA A 35 0.87 0.40 -7.06
N ALA A 36 0.60 -0.14 -5.87
CA ALA A 36 -0.15 -1.39 -5.67
C ALA A 36 -1.65 -1.21 -5.95
N TRP A 37 -2.24 -0.11 -5.49
CA TRP A 37 -3.67 0.17 -5.66
C TRP A 37 -4.13 0.35 -7.11
N ARG A 38 -3.21 0.54 -8.06
CA ARG A 38 -3.52 0.48 -9.51
C ARG A 38 -4.07 -0.88 -9.96
N TRP A 39 -3.86 -1.92 -9.17
CA TRP A 39 -4.23 -3.30 -9.48
C TRP A 39 -5.39 -3.80 -8.61
N SER A 40 -6.14 -2.90 -7.98
CA SER A 40 -7.29 -3.29 -7.16
C SER A 40 -8.43 -3.83 -8.01
N THR A 41 -9.12 -4.87 -7.52
CA THR A 41 -10.42 -5.26 -8.07
C THR A 41 -11.47 -4.16 -7.85
N PRO A 42 -12.58 -4.14 -8.61
CA PRO A 42 -13.64 -3.13 -8.46
C PRO A 42 -14.17 -3.01 -7.02
N GLY A 43 -14.38 -4.14 -6.34
CA GLY A 43 -14.82 -4.20 -4.95
C GLY A 43 -13.74 -3.89 -3.90
N CYS A 44 -12.50 -3.58 -4.33
CA CYS A 44 -11.33 -3.30 -3.47
C CYS A 44 -10.89 -4.48 -2.59
N ALA A 45 -11.38 -5.70 -2.81
CA ALA A 45 -11.14 -6.84 -1.94
C ALA A 45 -9.82 -7.59 -2.22
N LEU A 46 -9.22 -7.39 -3.41
CA LEU A 46 -7.98 -8.03 -3.85
C LEU A 46 -7.09 -7.02 -4.59
N LEU A 47 -5.78 -7.24 -4.55
CA LEU A 47 -4.80 -6.54 -5.38
C LEU A 47 -4.12 -7.52 -6.36
N ASP A 48 -4.57 -7.54 -7.62
CA ASP A 48 -4.10 -8.45 -8.67
C ASP A 48 -2.79 -7.94 -9.31
N LEU A 49 -1.71 -7.94 -8.52
CA LEU A 49 -0.39 -7.48 -8.96
C LEU A 49 0.10 -8.29 -10.18
N PRO A 50 0.75 -7.64 -11.17
CA PRO A 50 1.22 -8.31 -12.36
C PRO A 50 2.41 -9.22 -12.04
N GLY A 51 2.52 -10.32 -12.79
CA GLY A 51 3.64 -11.25 -12.67
C GLY A 51 3.20 -12.70 -12.72
N ARG A 52 4.14 -13.59 -12.45
CA ARG A 52 3.87 -15.03 -12.37
C ARG A 52 3.14 -15.34 -11.06
N PRO A 53 1.98 -16.01 -11.10
CA PRO A 53 1.29 -16.43 -9.88
C PRO A 53 2.16 -17.33 -9.01
N SER A 54 1.98 -17.24 -7.69
CA SER A 54 2.60 -18.17 -6.74
C SER A 54 1.99 -19.56 -6.85
N ARG A 55 2.59 -20.52 -6.15
CA ARG A 55 2.05 -21.88 -6.03
C ARG A 55 0.67 -21.92 -5.35
N SER A 56 0.35 -20.91 -4.53
CA SER A 56 -0.93 -20.77 -3.83
C SER A 56 -2.05 -20.22 -4.72
N GLY A 57 -1.72 -19.78 -5.94
CA GLY A 57 -2.66 -19.32 -6.95
C GLY A 57 -3.07 -17.85 -6.81
N VAL A 58 -3.61 -17.31 -7.91
CA VAL A 58 -3.89 -15.87 -8.08
C VAL A 58 -4.78 -15.26 -7.00
N ARG A 59 -5.71 -16.03 -6.43
CA ARG A 59 -6.60 -15.55 -5.37
C ARG A 59 -5.83 -15.31 -4.06
N SER A 60 -4.96 -16.26 -3.70
CA SER A 60 -4.11 -16.12 -2.52
C SER A 60 -3.15 -14.94 -2.70
N ASP A 61 -2.57 -14.79 -3.89
CA ASP A 61 -1.66 -13.69 -4.21
C ASP A 61 -2.36 -12.32 -4.08
N GLY A 62 -3.60 -12.21 -4.57
CA GLY A 62 -4.41 -11.00 -4.44
C GLY A 62 -4.76 -10.64 -2.99
N LEU A 63 -5.09 -11.65 -2.16
CA LEU A 63 -5.33 -11.47 -0.72
C LEU A 63 -4.07 -11.08 0.03
N GLU A 64 -2.94 -11.69 -0.33
CA GLU A 64 -1.63 -11.38 0.23
C GLU A 64 -1.21 -9.95 -0.10
N GLY A 65 -1.45 -9.51 -1.35
CA GLY A 65 -1.30 -8.12 -1.78
C GLY A 65 -2.16 -7.16 -0.95
N PHE A 66 -3.45 -7.48 -0.79
CA PHE A 66 -4.37 -6.70 0.06
C PHE A 66 -3.86 -6.62 1.50
N ALA A 67 -3.54 -7.74 2.14
CA ALA A 67 -3.15 -7.78 3.55
C ALA A 67 -1.83 -7.05 3.84
N ARG A 68 -0.79 -7.25 3.02
CA ARG A 68 0.51 -6.60 3.24
C ARG A 68 0.46 -5.09 3.03
N THR A 69 -0.28 -4.66 2.01
CA THR A 69 -0.45 -3.23 1.76
C THR A 69 -1.37 -2.60 2.80
N PHE A 70 -2.37 -3.34 3.31
CA PHE A 70 -3.18 -2.86 4.42
C PHE A 70 -2.34 -2.58 5.67
N LEU A 71 -1.41 -3.47 6.02
CA LEU A 71 -0.48 -3.22 7.13
C LEU A 71 0.38 -1.97 6.90
N ALA A 72 0.88 -1.76 5.67
CA ALA A 72 1.63 -0.55 5.33
C ALA A 72 0.78 0.72 5.48
N ALA A 73 -0.46 0.72 5.00
CA ALA A 73 -1.40 1.82 5.16
C ALA A 73 -1.76 2.08 6.62
N ALA A 74 -2.02 1.02 7.40
CA ALA A 74 -2.36 1.13 8.82
C ALA A 74 -1.21 1.76 9.61
N PHE A 75 0.03 1.32 9.42
CA PHE A 75 1.18 1.95 10.08
C PHE A 75 1.44 3.38 9.61
N ARG A 76 1.25 3.66 8.31
CA ARG A 76 1.41 4.99 7.73
C ARG A 76 0.43 6.01 8.31
N VAL A 77 -0.84 5.61 8.50
CA VAL A 77 -1.90 6.46 9.06
C VAL A 77 -1.77 6.56 10.59
N ALA A 78 -1.53 5.44 11.28
CA ALA A 78 -1.32 5.46 12.73
C ALA A 78 -0.11 6.31 13.12
N GLY A 79 0.96 6.27 12.31
CA GLY A 79 2.12 7.13 12.49
C GLY A 79 1.84 8.61 12.28
N ALA A 80 0.77 8.97 11.57
CA ALA A 80 0.39 10.36 11.28
C ALA A 80 -0.79 10.83 12.13
N ASP A 81 -0.89 10.33 13.37
CA ASP A 81 -1.96 10.67 14.32
C ASP A 81 -3.38 10.44 13.76
N GLY A 82 -3.51 9.44 12.89
CA GLY A 82 -4.77 9.09 12.24
C GLY A 82 -5.10 9.90 10.98
N ALA A 83 -4.22 10.81 10.55
CA ALA A 83 -4.40 11.51 9.29
C ALA A 83 -4.28 10.55 8.09
N ASP A 84 -5.36 10.43 7.31
CA ASP A 84 -5.42 9.61 6.09
C ASP A 84 -5.79 10.49 4.88
N PRO A 85 -4.86 11.33 4.38
CA PRO A 85 -5.14 12.26 3.28
C PRO A 85 -5.42 11.56 1.93
N HIS A 86 -5.19 10.25 1.84
CA HIS A 86 -5.36 9.46 0.62
C HIS A 86 -6.57 8.52 0.67
N ASP A 87 -7.29 8.51 1.79
CA ASP A 87 -8.41 7.60 2.05
C ASP A 87 -8.01 6.12 1.87
N TRP A 88 -6.81 5.74 2.33
CA TRP A 88 -6.36 4.36 2.27
C TRP A 88 -7.26 3.46 3.11
N LEU A 89 -7.53 3.83 4.36
CA LEU A 89 -8.33 3.02 5.28
C LEU A 89 -9.78 2.88 4.79
N GLY A 90 -10.34 3.91 4.16
CA GLY A 90 -11.66 3.82 3.52
C GLY A 90 -11.70 2.79 2.38
N ARG A 91 -10.65 2.72 1.55
CA ARG A 91 -10.53 1.70 0.50
C ARG A 91 -10.42 0.28 1.09
N TYR A 92 -9.59 0.09 2.12
CA TYR A 92 -9.47 -1.22 2.78
C TYR A 92 -10.77 -1.63 3.50
N ALA A 93 -11.47 -0.70 4.14
CA ALA A 93 -12.77 -0.96 4.75
C ALA A 93 -13.80 -1.43 3.72
N ARG A 94 -13.86 -0.80 2.54
CA ARG A 94 -14.68 -1.27 1.42
C ARG A 94 -14.28 -2.67 0.97
N GLY A 95 -12.99 -2.94 0.84
CA GLY A 95 -12.48 -4.26 0.47
C GLY A 95 -12.89 -5.37 1.44
N LEU A 96 -12.82 -5.10 2.75
CA LEU A 96 -13.28 -6.01 3.80
C LEU A 96 -14.79 -6.28 3.70
N ALA A 97 -15.60 -5.24 3.48
CA ALA A 97 -17.04 -5.39 3.32
C ALA A 97 -17.40 -6.20 2.06
N SER A 98 -16.85 -5.83 0.90
CA SER A 98 -17.11 -6.53 -0.37
C SER A 98 -16.65 -7.98 -0.33
N GLY A 99 -15.43 -8.22 0.14
CA GLY A 99 -14.82 -9.56 0.16
C GLY A 99 -15.47 -10.55 1.13
N THR A 100 -16.21 -10.05 2.13
CA THR A 100 -16.98 -10.91 3.06
C THR A 100 -18.41 -11.15 2.58
N LEU A 101 -19.00 -10.25 1.80
CA LEU A 101 -20.32 -10.44 1.18
C LEU A 101 -20.28 -11.46 0.04
N THR A 102 -19.30 -11.32 -0.85
CA THR A 102 -19.09 -12.25 -1.97
C THR A 102 -17.64 -12.68 -1.95
N PRO A 103 -17.31 -13.87 -1.38
CA PRO A 103 -15.94 -14.37 -1.36
C PRO A 103 -15.42 -14.66 -2.77
N GLY A 104 -14.96 -13.64 -3.50
CA GLY A 104 -14.76 -13.71 -4.95
C GLY A 104 -14.09 -12.47 -5.54
N ARG A 105 -14.15 -12.34 -6.88
CA ARG A 105 -13.50 -11.26 -7.66
C ARG A 105 -14.46 -10.09 -7.96
N ASP A 106 -15.70 -10.22 -7.50
CA ASP A 106 -16.87 -9.45 -7.88
C ASP A 106 -16.91 -8.07 -7.21
#